data_AF-A0A0K6I3R5-F1
#
_entry.id   AF-A0A0K6I3R5-F1
#
_cell.length_a   1.000
_cell.length_b   1.000
_cell.length_c   1.000
_cell.angle_alpha   90.00
_cell.angle_beta   90.00
_cell.angle_gamma   90.00
#
_symmetry.space_group_name_H-M   'P 1'
#
loop_
_entity.id
_entity.type
_entity.pdbx_description
1 polymer ?
#
loop_
_entity_poly.entity_id
_entity_poly.type
_entity_poly.pdbx_seq_one_letter_code
_entity_poly.pdbx_strand_id
1 'polypeptide(L)'
;MFTSCRHCRQKSRATLALKSRKGNFPTGRRPVRLALAGCIAGLGLALAGLDAVIGESSAFFTRSGNQAERLQPLYDGKARPSLSTYSNKLLMRDCDEALSSVYARLLPQEQREAGARNCLALAREVTGSSPASGVAWLIQAKAQDVLGDRAAAAAAIRRSQEASAGEGWLAVSRIRFLLPRLSAMGEEGRAILVPDVTLLAMSRNGPARLAELYQQNGENGQALIGIIDNLPNEPKTQFLRQLRAQSRQGA
;
A
#
# COMPACT_ATOMS: atom_id res chain seq x y z
N MET A 1 -5.94 21.31 -46.71
CA MET A 1 -6.50 22.18 -45.64
C MET A 1 -5.37 22.42 -44.64
N PHE A 2 -4.46 23.40 -44.82
CA PHE A 2 -4.59 24.85 -44.54
C PHE A 2 -5.22 25.09 -43.15
N THR A 3 -4.60 25.74 -42.14
CA THR A 3 -3.67 26.90 -42.09
C THR A 3 -3.05 26.93 -40.68
N SER A 4 -1.72 26.84 -40.48
CA SER A 4 -0.74 27.95 -40.40
C SER A 4 -1.26 29.27 -39.80
N CYS A 5 -0.78 29.63 -38.60
CA CYS A 5 -0.85 30.99 -38.07
C CYS A 5 0.57 31.51 -37.81
N ARG A 6 1.06 32.33 -38.75
CA ARG A 6 2.21 33.23 -38.65
C ARG A 6 1.68 34.66 -38.53
N HIS A 7 2.44 35.54 -37.86
CA HIS A 7 2.40 37.02 -37.74
C HIS A 7 2.19 37.46 -36.28
N CYS A 8 2.84 38.48 -35.71
CA CYS A 8 3.62 39.60 -36.27
C CYS A 8 4.56 40.10 -35.13
N ARG A 9 5.89 40.13 -35.29
CA ARG A 9 6.71 41.29 -35.71
C ARG A 9 6.35 42.63 -35.02
N GLN A 10 7.17 43.06 -34.05
CA GLN A 10 7.56 44.47 -33.98
C GLN A 10 8.95 44.65 -33.36
N LYS A 11 9.78 45.35 -34.15
CA LYS A 11 11.12 45.83 -33.86
C LYS A 11 11.06 46.93 -32.79
N SER A 12 12.04 46.95 -31.88
CA SER A 12 12.58 48.22 -31.39
C SER A 12 14.08 48.08 -31.15
N ARG A 13 14.84 48.81 -31.97
CA ARG A 13 16.27 49.04 -31.81
C ARG A 13 16.45 50.01 -30.65
N ALA A 14 17.16 49.60 -29.60
CA ALA A 14 17.72 50.50 -28.62
C ALA A 14 19.23 50.25 -28.57
N THR A 15 19.95 51.16 -29.23
CA THR A 15 21.40 51.29 -29.19
C THR A 15 21.77 51.74 -27.77
N LEU A 16 22.20 50.81 -26.91
CA LEU A 16 22.65 51.15 -25.56
C LEU A 16 24.17 51.02 -25.48
N ALA A 17 24.78 52.18 -25.31
CA ALA A 17 26.21 52.40 -25.20
C ALA A 17 26.85 51.49 -24.14
N LEU A 18 27.88 50.76 -24.56
CA LEU A 18 28.84 50.07 -23.70
C LEU A 18 29.61 51.11 -22.86
N LYS A 19 29.04 51.51 -21.73
CA LYS A 19 29.78 52.21 -20.68
C LYS A 19 30.53 51.18 -19.85
N SER A 20 31.80 50.96 -20.21
CA SER A 20 32.77 50.19 -19.43
C SER A 20 32.84 50.73 -18.00
N ARG A 21 32.10 50.07 -17.08
CA ARG A 21 32.27 50.25 -15.64
C ARG A 21 33.47 49.40 -15.25
N LYS A 22 34.63 50.04 -15.04
CA LYS A 22 35.70 49.50 -14.21
C LYS A 22 35.14 49.31 -12.80
N GLY A 23 34.66 48.10 -12.52
CA GLY A 23 34.27 47.68 -11.19
C GLY A 23 35.52 47.60 -10.32
N ASN A 24 35.67 48.54 -9.41
CA ASN A 24 36.55 48.41 -8.25
C ASN A 24 36.20 47.09 -7.55
N PHE A 25 37.14 46.15 -7.54
CA PHE A 25 37.06 44.97 -6.68
C PHE A 25 37.20 45.45 -5.22
N PRO A 26 36.17 45.29 -4.37
CA PRO A 26 36.36 45.49 -2.95
C PRO A 26 37.24 44.35 -2.43
N THR A 27 38.51 44.66 -2.15
CA THR A 27 39.40 43.88 -1.29
C THR A 27 38.94 44.01 0.17
N GLY A 28 37.70 43.59 0.43
CA GLY A 28 37.06 43.66 1.73
C GLY A 28 36.86 42.26 2.30
N ARG A 29 37.59 41.94 3.38
CA ARG A 29 37.51 40.75 4.23
C ARG A 29 36.07 40.24 4.48
N ARG A 30 35.50 39.50 3.52
CA ARG A 30 34.21 38.78 3.63
C ARG A 30 34.20 37.32 3.12
N PRO A 31 35.32 36.60 2.85
CA PRO A 31 35.19 35.24 2.30
C PRO A 31 34.79 34.19 3.36
N VAL A 32 35.09 34.39 4.64
CA VAL A 32 34.93 33.32 5.65
C VAL A 32 33.46 33.06 6.03
N ARG A 33 32.64 34.11 6.18
CA ARG A 33 31.23 33.94 6.62
C ARG A 33 30.32 33.34 5.54
N LEU A 34 30.56 33.65 4.26
CA LEU A 34 29.83 33.05 3.14
C LEU A 34 30.25 31.59 2.89
N ALA A 35 31.54 31.28 3.03
CA ALA A 35 32.03 29.91 2.91
C ALA A 35 31.48 29.00 4.04
N LEU A 36 31.45 29.49 5.28
CA LEU A 36 30.92 28.74 6.43
C LEU A 36 29.42 28.45 6.29
N ALA A 37 28.63 29.44 5.83
CA ALA A 37 27.20 29.26 5.58
C ALA A 37 26.93 28.23 4.46
N GLY A 38 27.75 28.23 3.40
CA GLY A 38 27.67 27.23 2.33
C GLY A 38 27.99 25.81 2.82
N CYS A 39 29.01 25.64 3.66
CA CYS A 39 29.36 24.34 4.24
C CYS A 39 28.26 23.80 5.16
N ILE A 40 27.65 24.65 5.99
CA ILE A 40 26.55 24.23 6.89
C ILE A 40 25.32 23.81 6.08
N ALA A 41 24.95 24.58 5.05
CA ALA A 41 23.83 24.22 4.17
C ALA A 41 24.11 22.91 3.40
N GLY A 42 25.34 22.70 2.92
CA GLY A 42 25.76 21.46 2.27
C GLY A 42 25.69 20.25 3.19
N LEU A 43 26.15 20.39 4.45
CA LEU A 43 26.07 19.32 5.45
C LEU A 43 24.61 18.98 5.80
N GLY A 44 23.74 20.00 5.95
CA GLY A 44 22.32 19.81 6.21
C GLY A 44 21.61 19.03 5.11
N LEU A 45 21.88 19.37 3.85
CA LEU A 45 21.35 18.64 2.69
C LEU A 45 21.88 17.20 2.62
N ALA A 46 23.17 16.98 2.93
CA ALA A 46 23.76 15.64 2.96
C ALA A 46 23.13 14.75 4.04
N LEU A 47 22.90 15.30 5.24
CA LEU A 47 22.25 14.57 6.34
C LEU A 47 20.78 14.22 6.01
N ALA A 48 20.03 15.15 5.42
CA ALA A 48 18.66 14.88 4.97
C ALA A 48 18.62 13.82 3.85
N GLY A 49 19.57 13.88 2.91
CA GLY A 49 19.71 12.88 1.86
C GLY A 49 20.03 11.49 2.41
N LEU A 50 20.90 11.41 3.42
CA LEU A 50 21.25 10.14 4.06
C LEU A 50 20.05 9.52 4.79
N ASP A 51 19.25 10.32 5.51
CA ASP A 51 18.05 9.86 6.20
C ASP A 51 17.01 9.29 5.21
N ALA A 52 16.77 9.97 4.09
CA ALA A 52 15.89 9.50 3.03
C ALA A 52 16.39 8.17 2.41
N VAL A 53 17.69 8.06 2.12
CA VAL A 53 18.30 6.84 1.57
C VAL A 53 18.21 5.67 2.55
N ILE A 54 18.43 5.90 3.85
CA ILE A 54 18.27 4.85 4.87
C ILE A 54 16.80 4.40 4.94
N GLY A 55 15.85 5.34 4.89
CA GLY A 55 14.42 5.05 4.83
C GLY A 55 14.04 4.18 3.62
N GLU A 56 14.57 4.51 2.43
CA GLU A 56 14.28 3.76 1.21
C GLU A 56 14.97 2.39 1.15
N SER A 57 16.24 2.32 1.55
CA SER A 57 17.05 1.10 1.47
C SER A 57 16.64 0.04 2.49
N SER A 58 16.16 0.45 3.67
CA SER A 58 15.71 -0.47 4.72
C SER A 58 14.61 -1.42 4.26
N ALA A 59 13.70 -0.97 3.38
CA ALA A 59 12.62 -1.79 2.80
C ALA A 59 13.14 -2.93 1.92
N PHE A 60 14.37 -2.82 1.40
CA PHE A 60 14.99 -3.84 0.55
C PHE A 60 15.88 -4.79 1.37
N PHE A 61 16.68 -4.24 2.29
CA PHE A 61 17.69 -5.03 3.01
C PHE A 61 17.12 -5.89 4.13
N THR A 62 16.02 -5.51 4.78
CA THR A 62 15.37 -6.35 5.81
C THR A 62 14.64 -7.56 5.24
N ARG A 63 14.54 -7.68 3.91
CA ARG A 63 13.79 -8.75 3.24
C ARG A 63 14.57 -10.06 3.06
N SER A 64 15.88 -10.06 3.28
CA SER A 64 16.72 -11.26 3.16
C SER A 64 16.81 -12.10 4.44
N GLY A 65 16.29 -11.61 5.57
CA GLY A 65 16.28 -12.32 6.86
C GLY A 65 15.13 -13.31 7.04
N ASN A 66 15.11 -14.01 8.16
CA ASN A 66 13.97 -14.86 8.53
C ASN A 66 12.72 -13.99 8.82
N GLN A 67 11.54 -14.61 8.80
CA GLN A 67 10.26 -13.89 8.97
C GLN A 67 10.20 -13.09 10.29
N ALA A 68 10.73 -13.65 11.38
CA ALA A 68 10.72 -13.00 12.69
C ALA A 68 11.54 -11.70 12.68
N GLU A 69 12.78 -11.76 12.19
CA GLU A 69 13.67 -10.59 12.09
C GLU A 69 13.10 -9.49 11.21
N ARG A 70 12.53 -9.85 10.05
CA ARG A 70 11.92 -8.88 9.13
C ARG A 70 10.74 -8.14 9.75
N LEU A 71 9.91 -8.83 10.53
CA LEU A 71 8.68 -8.25 11.09
C LEU A 71 8.91 -7.58 12.46
N GLN A 72 10.01 -7.88 13.15
CA GLN A 72 10.31 -7.32 14.48
C GLN A 72 10.20 -5.79 14.56
N PRO A 73 10.68 -4.99 13.58
CA PRO A 73 10.55 -3.54 13.62
C PRO A 73 9.10 -3.03 13.67
N LEU A 74 8.13 -3.81 13.20
CA LEU A 74 6.71 -3.48 13.26
C LEU A 74 6.15 -3.66 14.67
N TYR A 75 6.64 -4.64 15.43
CA TYR A 75 6.25 -4.85 16.83
C TYR A 75 6.95 -3.87 17.77
N ASP A 76 8.22 -3.55 17.50
CA ASP A 76 9.03 -2.61 18.28
C ASP A 76 8.68 -1.12 18.02
N GLY A 77 7.84 -0.81 17.03
CA GLY A 77 7.51 0.56 16.65
C GLY A 77 8.66 1.32 15.98
N LYS A 78 9.61 0.60 15.37
CA LYS A 78 10.81 1.18 14.71
C LYS A 78 10.61 1.36 13.20
N ALA A 79 9.62 0.70 12.61
CA ALA A 79 9.29 0.87 11.20
C ALA A 79 8.72 2.27 10.92
N ARG A 80 8.96 2.79 9.72
CA ARG A 80 8.48 4.11 9.25
C ARG A 80 8.09 4.04 7.78
N PRO A 81 7.09 4.83 7.33
CA PRO A 81 6.81 4.96 5.91
C PRO A 81 7.97 5.65 5.20
N SER A 82 8.07 5.40 3.91
CA SER A 82 9.04 6.00 3.00
C SER A 82 8.36 7.03 2.10
N LEU A 83 9.14 7.87 1.42
CA LEU A 83 8.64 8.78 0.39
C LEU A 83 8.17 8.03 -0.86
N SER A 84 8.70 6.83 -1.10
CA SER A 84 8.36 6.01 -2.26
C SER A 84 7.05 5.24 -2.04
N THR A 85 6.09 5.43 -2.95
CA THR A 85 4.83 4.65 -2.99
C THR A 85 5.10 3.14 -3.05
N TYR A 86 6.14 2.73 -3.78
CA TYR A 86 6.52 1.32 -3.89
C TYR A 86 7.00 0.77 -2.55
N SER A 87 7.89 1.49 -1.86
CA SER A 87 8.39 1.12 -0.53
C SER A 87 7.24 1.06 0.49
N ASN A 88 6.30 2.01 0.44
CA ASN A 88 5.09 1.96 1.28
C ASN A 88 4.22 0.75 0.97
N LYS A 89 4.08 0.34 -0.30
CA LYS A 89 3.37 -0.89 -0.66
C LYS A 89 4.05 -2.13 -0.10
N LEU A 90 5.40 -2.17 -0.06
CA LEU A 90 6.13 -3.27 0.58
C LEU A 90 5.92 -3.27 2.10
N LEU A 91 6.04 -2.11 2.76
CA LEU A 91 5.77 -1.96 4.18
C LEU A 91 4.36 -2.42 4.55
N MET A 92 3.34 -2.05 3.76
CA MET A 92 1.97 -2.50 3.99
C MET A 92 1.81 -4.01 3.81
N ARG A 93 2.60 -4.66 2.95
CA ARG A 93 2.61 -6.13 2.85
C ARG A 93 3.26 -6.79 4.06
N ASP A 94 4.31 -6.19 4.62
CA ASP A 94 4.91 -6.68 5.86
C ASP A 94 3.94 -6.49 7.04
N CYS A 95 3.20 -5.39 7.10
CA CYS A 95 2.08 -5.23 8.03
C CYS A 95 0.98 -6.28 7.81
N ASP A 96 0.64 -6.60 6.56
CA ASP A 96 -0.33 -7.66 6.27
C ASP A 96 0.09 -8.99 6.89
N GLU A 97 1.38 -9.31 6.75
CA GLU A 97 2.00 -10.52 7.27
C GLU A 97 2.11 -10.50 8.80
N ALA A 98 2.50 -9.38 9.39
CA ALA A 98 2.56 -9.17 10.84
C ALA A 98 1.19 -9.24 11.53
N LEU A 99 0.09 -9.03 10.81
CA LEU A 99 -1.26 -9.11 11.37
C LEU A 99 -1.98 -10.43 11.09
N SER A 100 -1.54 -11.21 10.10
CA SER A 100 -2.31 -12.37 9.64
C SER A 100 -1.55 -13.69 9.52
N SER A 101 -0.22 -13.68 9.60
CA SER A 101 0.62 -14.88 9.52
C SER A 101 0.42 -15.83 10.71
N VAL A 102 0.83 -17.08 10.54
CA VAL A 102 0.88 -18.06 11.64
C VAL A 102 1.82 -17.56 12.74
N TYR A 103 2.98 -17.01 12.37
CA TYR A 103 3.91 -16.39 13.31
C TYR A 103 3.22 -15.34 14.19
N ALA A 104 2.49 -14.40 13.58
CA ALA A 104 1.75 -13.38 14.31
C ALA A 104 0.73 -13.96 15.30
N ARG A 105 0.07 -15.07 14.95
CA ARG A 105 -0.92 -15.72 15.83
C ARG A 105 -0.30 -16.35 17.07
N LEU A 106 0.96 -16.80 16.97
CA LEU A 106 1.71 -17.43 18.05
C LEU A 106 2.33 -16.40 19.03
N LEU A 107 2.35 -15.12 18.68
CA LEU A 107 2.85 -14.07 19.58
C LEU A 107 1.93 -13.85 20.78
N PRO A 108 2.49 -13.42 21.95
CA PRO A 108 1.71 -12.96 23.08
C PRO A 108 0.73 -11.87 22.69
N GLN A 109 -0.45 -11.83 23.32
CA GLN A 109 -1.51 -10.87 23.00
C GLN A 109 -1.00 -9.43 23.01
N GLU A 110 -0.21 -9.04 24.01
CA GLU A 110 0.37 -7.71 24.14
C GLU A 110 1.22 -7.32 22.91
N GLN A 111 2.05 -8.24 22.41
CA GLN A 111 2.88 -8.01 21.23
C GLN A 111 2.03 -7.90 19.96
N ARG A 112 0.98 -8.72 19.83
CA ARG A 112 0.04 -8.64 18.69
C ARG A 112 -0.66 -7.28 18.65
N GLU A 113 -1.14 -6.82 19.80
CA GLU A 113 -1.78 -5.51 19.90
C GLU A 113 -0.79 -4.35 19.67
N ALA A 114 0.46 -4.48 20.13
CA ALA A 114 1.51 -3.52 19.81
C ALA A 114 1.77 -3.44 18.30
N GLY A 115 1.92 -4.58 17.63
CA GLY A 115 2.03 -4.66 16.17
C GLY A 115 0.82 -4.05 15.46
N ALA A 116 -0.40 -4.30 15.95
CA ALA A 116 -1.62 -3.69 15.42
C ALA A 116 -1.64 -2.16 15.57
N ARG A 117 -1.30 -1.62 16.75
CA ARG A 117 -1.21 -0.16 16.96
C ARG A 117 -0.19 0.48 16.03
N ASN A 118 0.98 -0.13 15.88
CA ASN A 118 2.05 0.38 15.02
C ASN A 118 1.65 0.33 13.54
N CYS A 119 1.16 -0.82 13.05
CA CYS A 119 0.69 -0.94 11.67
C CYS A 119 -0.50 -0.03 11.38
N LEU A 120 -1.39 0.21 12.34
CA LEU A 120 -2.48 1.19 12.20
C LEU A 120 -1.94 2.60 12.01
N ALA A 121 -0.94 3.02 12.80
CA ALA A 121 -0.31 4.33 12.69
C ALA A 121 0.36 4.51 11.32
N LEU A 122 1.17 3.53 10.89
CA LEU A 122 1.83 3.52 9.58
C LEU A 122 0.82 3.58 8.44
N ALA A 123 -0.24 2.76 8.50
CA ALA A 123 -1.26 2.73 7.48
C ALA A 123 -2.06 4.05 7.41
N ARG A 124 -2.30 4.71 8.56
CA ARG A 124 -2.93 6.04 8.60
C ARG A 124 -2.05 7.10 7.94
N GLU A 125 -0.76 7.11 8.22
CA GLU A 125 0.21 8.02 7.59
C GLU A 125 0.25 7.82 6.06
N VAL A 126 0.28 6.57 5.60
CA VAL A 126 0.22 6.24 4.17
C VAL A 126 -1.10 6.68 3.56
N THR A 127 -2.25 6.49 4.21
CA THR A 127 -3.53 6.98 3.66
C THR A 127 -3.68 8.50 3.72
N GLY A 128 -2.99 9.17 4.65
CA GLY A 128 -2.98 10.63 4.74
C GLY A 128 -2.27 11.27 3.54
N SER A 129 -1.19 10.65 3.07
CA SER A 129 -0.44 11.07 1.89
C SER A 129 -0.95 10.45 0.58
N SER A 130 -1.53 9.25 0.64
CA SER A 130 -2.05 8.49 -0.50
C SER A 130 -3.42 7.87 -0.17
N PRO A 131 -4.51 8.66 -0.25
CA PRO A 131 -5.86 8.16 0.04
C PRO A 131 -6.33 7.02 -0.86
N ALA A 132 -5.74 6.87 -2.05
CA ALA A 132 -6.02 5.79 -2.99
C ALA A 132 -5.29 4.47 -2.67
N SER A 133 -4.51 4.41 -1.58
CA SER A 133 -3.81 3.19 -1.18
C SER A 133 -4.77 2.16 -0.56
N GLY A 134 -5.39 1.33 -1.40
CA GLY A 134 -6.31 0.30 -0.94
C GLY A 134 -5.67 -0.74 -0.02
N VAL A 135 -4.36 -1.02 -0.17
CA VAL A 135 -3.63 -1.90 0.76
C VAL A 135 -3.50 -1.27 2.15
N ALA A 136 -3.24 0.04 2.25
CA ALA A 136 -3.14 0.70 3.54
C ALA A 136 -4.49 0.70 4.27
N TRP A 137 -5.60 0.94 3.55
CA TRP A 137 -6.94 0.79 4.12
C TRP A 137 -7.23 -0.64 4.61
N LEU A 138 -6.76 -1.68 3.91
CA LEU A 138 -6.88 -3.06 4.38
C LEU A 138 -6.09 -3.28 5.68
N ILE A 139 -4.89 -2.72 5.80
CA ILE A 139 -4.10 -2.81 7.04
C ILE A 139 -4.80 -2.10 8.19
N GLN A 140 -5.41 -0.93 7.95
CA GLN A 140 -6.22 -0.27 8.97
C GLN A 140 -7.37 -1.16 9.44
N ALA A 141 -8.07 -1.82 8.52
CA ALA A 141 -9.17 -2.73 8.86
C ALA A 141 -8.70 -3.90 9.73
N LYS A 142 -7.61 -4.56 9.32
CA LYS A 142 -7.02 -5.68 10.07
C LYS A 142 -6.54 -5.25 11.46
N ALA A 143 -5.86 -4.12 11.56
CA ALA A 143 -5.34 -3.62 12.81
C ALA A 143 -6.46 -3.21 13.78
N GLN A 144 -7.50 -2.52 13.30
CA GLN A 144 -8.65 -2.13 14.11
C GLN A 144 -9.44 -3.34 14.61
N ASP A 145 -9.59 -4.38 13.78
CA ASP A 145 -10.20 -5.64 14.19
C ASP A 145 -9.40 -6.33 15.31
N VAL A 146 -8.07 -6.36 15.22
CA VAL A 146 -7.21 -6.88 16.30
C VAL A 146 -7.36 -6.07 17.59
N LEU A 147 -7.54 -4.74 17.47
CA LEU A 147 -7.75 -3.83 18.60
C LEU A 147 -9.20 -3.80 19.11
N GLY A 148 -10.10 -4.60 18.53
CA GLY A 148 -11.50 -4.70 18.93
C GLY A 148 -12.44 -3.62 18.39
N ASP A 149 -11.94 -2.68 17.58
CA ASP A 149 -12.76 -1.64 16.95
C ASP A 149 -13.37 -2.12 15.63
N ARG A 150 -14.41 -2.94 15.75
CA ARG A 150 -15.09 -3.56 14.60
C ARG A 150 -15.77 -2.54 13.67
N ALA A 151 -16.28 -1.45 14.23
CA ALA A 151 -16.97 -0.43 13.46
C ALA A 151 -15.99 0.32 12.54
N ALA A 152 -14.85 0.72 13.09
CA ALA A 152 -13.79 1.32 12.28
C ALA A 152 -13.23 0.30 11.28
N ALA A 153 -13.06 -0.97 11.68
CA ALA A 153 -12.58 -2.02 10.78
C ALA A 153 -13.49 -2.21 9.55
N ALA A 154 -14.81 -2.20 9.76
CA ALA A 154 -15.82 -2.27 8.70
C ALA A 154 -15.75 -1.05 7.76
N ALA A 155 -15.55 0.16 8.30
CA ALA A 155 -15.38 1.36 7.50
C ALA A 155 -14.09 1.29 6.65
N ALA A 156 -12.98 0.87 7.24
CA ALA A 156 -11.68 0.79 6.57
C ALA A 156 -11.66 -0.28 5.47
N ILE A 157 -12.30 -1.44 5.67
CA ILE A 157 -12.32 -2.50 4.63
C ILE A 157 -13.16 -2.08 3.42
N ARG A 158 -14.24 -1.31 3.62
CA ARG A 158 -15.00 -0.71 2.51
C ARG A 158 -14.14 0.26 1.72
N ARG A 159 -13.42 1.17 2.40
CA ARG A 159 -12.46 2.09 1.75
C ARG A 159 -11.37 1.34 0.98
N SER A 160 -10.91 0.21 1.49
CA SER A 160 -9.95 -0.65 0.79
C SER A 160 -10.53 -1.16 -0.53
N GLN A 161 -11.77 -1.65 -0.53
CA GLN A 161 -12.43 -2.13 -1.72
C GLN A 161 -12.63 -1.00 -2.74
N GLU A 162 -13.12 0.16 -2.31
CA GLU A 162 -13.34 1.33 -3.17
C GLU A 162 -12.04 1.83 -3.83
N ALA A 163 -10.96 1.91 -3.06
CA ALA A 163 -9.68 2.43 -3.53
C ALA A 163 -8.92 1.46 -4.46
N SER A 164 -9.17 0.15 -4.38
CA SER A 164 -8.47 -0.86 -5.17
C SER A 164 -9.37 -2.00 -5.67
N ALA A 165 -10.53 -1.63 -6.22
CA ALA A 165 -11.53 -2.58 -6.73
C ALA A 165 -11.00 -3.50 -7.83
N GLY A 166 -9.98 -3.07 -8.61
CA GLY A 166 -9.39 -3.87 -9.69
C GLY A 166 -8.16 -4.70 -9.31
N GLU A 167 -7.68 -4.63 -8.06
CA GLU A 167 -6.47 -5.33 -7.65
C GLU A 167 -6.79 -6.76 -7.15
N GLY A 168 -6.72 -7.75 -8.04
CA GLY A 168 -7.08 -9.14 -7.71
C GLY A 168 -6.32 -9.73 -6.52
N TRP A 169 -5.04 -9.38 -6.34
CA TRP A 169 -4.28 -9.84 -5.15
C TRP A 169 -4.81 -9.23 -3.84
N LEU A 170 -5.33 -8.00 -3.87
CA LEU A 170 -6.00 -7.38 -2.71
C LEU A 170 -7.38 -7.96 -2.49
N ALA A 171 -8.13 -8.25 -3.55
CA ALA A 171 -9.41 -8.96 -3.44
C ALA A 171 -9.25 -10.28 -2.67
N VAL A 172 -8.20 -11.05 -2.96
CA VAL A 172 -7.86 -12.26 -2.18
C VAL A 172 -7.64 -11.94 -0.71
N SER A 173 -6.84 -10.92 -0.39
CA SER A 173 -6.54 -10.56 1.00
C SER A 173 -7.77 -10.03 1.76
N ARG A 174 -8.65 -9.28 1.09
CA ARG A 174 -9.94 -8.82 1.64
C ARG A 174 -10.88 -10.00 1.89
N ILE A 175 -11.00 -10.94 0.95
CA ILE A 175 -11.81 -12.15 1.13
C ILE A 175 -11.32 -12.95 2.35
N ARG A 176 -10.00 -13.18 2.48
CA ARG A 176 -9.43 -13.88 3.64
C ARG A 176 -9.72 -13.19 4.97
N PHE A 177 -9.79 -11.86 4.97
CA PHE A 177 -10.11 -11.10 6.16
C PHE A 177 -11.61 -11.18 6.50
N LEU A 178 -12.46 -10.97 5.51
CA LEU A 178 -13.92 -10.88 5.69
C LEU A 178 -14.59 -12.23 5.90
N LEU A 179 -14.12 -13.29 5.23
CA LEU A 179 -14.84 -14.57 5.20
C LEU A 179 -15.04 -15.18 6.61
N PRO A 180 -14.05 -15.21 7.51
CA PRO A 180 -14.25 -15.68 8.89
C PRO A 180 -15.10 -14.75 9.77
N ARG A 181 -15.38 -13.53 9.29
CA ARG A 181 -16.10 -12.47 10.03
C ARG A 181 -17.50 -12.24 9.46
N LEU A 182 -17.88 -12.94 8.41
CA LEU A 182 -19.07 -12.63 7.65
C LEU A 182 -20.35 -12.77 8.48
N SER A 183 -20.42 -13.76 9.37
CA SER A 183 -21.55 -13.93 10.29
C SER A 183 -21.74 -12.73 11.23
N ALA A 184 -20.64 -12.11 11.68
CA ALA A 184 -20.68 -10.94 12.55
C ALA A 184 -20.94 -9.63 11.79
N MET A 185 -20.52 -9.53 10.53
CA MET A 185 -20.69 -8.33 9.70
C MET A 185 -22.00 -8.31 8.90
N GLY A 186 -22.69 -9.45 8.80
CA GLY A 186 -23.98 -9.56 8.11
C GLY A 186 -23.92 -9.17 6.63
N GLU A 187 -25.00 -8.55 6.15
CA GLU A 187 -25.15 -8.14 4.74
C GLU A 187 -24.14 -7.09 4.31
N GLU A 188 -23.66 -6.24 5.22
CA GLU A 188 -22.65 -5.24 4.90
C GLU A 188 -21.31 -5.88 4.52
N GLY A 189 -20.86 -6.88 5.28
CA GLY A 189 -19.67 -7.66 4.94
C GLY A 189 -19.83 -8.41 3.62
N ARG A 190 -21.04 -8.94 3.35
CA ARG A 190 -21.36 -9.63 2.09
C ARG A 190 -21.33 -8.68 0.90
N ALA A 191 -21.86 -7.47 1.02
CA ALA A 191 -21.82 -6.46 -0.03
C ALA A 191 -20.39 -6.07 -0.44
N ILE A 192 -19.45 -6.07 0.51
CA ILE A 192 -18.03 -5.79 0.24
C ILE A 192 -17.34 -6.99 -0.45
N LEU A 193 -17.73 -8.23 -0.12
CA LEU A 193 -17.19 -9.45 -0.72
C LEU A 193 -17.61 -9.66 -2.17
N VAL A 194 -18.86 -9.32 -2.54
CA VAL A 194 -19.42 -9.63 -3.86
C VAL A 194 -18.56 -9.10 -5.01
N PRO A 195 -18.13 -7.82 -5.03
CA PRO A 195 -17.25 -7.30 -6.08
C PRO A 195 -15.90 -8.04 -6.17
N ASP A 196 -15.30 -8.38 -5.03
CA ASP A 196 -14.00 -9.08 -4.97
C ASP A 196 -14.10 -10.51 -5.51
N VAL A 197 -15.15 -11.24 -5.13
CA VAL A 197 -15.42 -12.59 -5.65
C VAL A 197 -15.71 -12.54 -7.14
N THR A 198 -16.48 -11.54 -7.60
CA THR A 198 -16.81 -11.34 -9.02
C THR A 198 -15.56 -11.07 -9.84
N LEU A 199 -14.71 -10.14 -9.39
CA LEU A 199 -13.42 -9.84 -10.01
C LEU A 199 -12.58 -11.10 -10.18
N LEU A 200 -12.43 -11.89 -9.10
CA LEU A 200 -11.62 -13.09 -9.14
C LEU A 200 -12.23 -14.15 -10.07
N ALA A 201 -13.54 -14.39 -10.00
CA ALA A 201 -14.21 -15.38 -10.84
C ALA A 201 -14.08 -15.08 -12.34
N MET A 202 -13.96 -13.79 -12.71
CA MET A 202 -13.75 -13.35 -14.09
C MET A 202 -12.27 -13.27 -14.50
N SER A 203 -11.33 -13.45 -13.57
CA SER A 203 -9.90 -13.34 -13.86
C SER A 203 -9.28 -14.69 -14.25
N ARG A 204 -8.18 -14.66 -15.02
CA ARG A 204 -7.52 -15.87 -15.55
C ARG A 204 -7.17 -16.91 -14.48
N ASN A 205 -6.67 -16.47 -13.32
CA ASN A 205 -6.22 -17.35 -12.24
C ASN A 205 -7.15 -17.34 -11.02
N GLY A 206 -8.17 -16.49 -11.00
CA GLY A 206 -9.00 -16.30 -9.82
C GLY A 206 -9.93 -17.46 -9.49
N PRO A 207 -10.51 -18.22 -10.44
CA PRO A 207 -11.29 -19.42 -10.10
C PRO A 207 -10.49 -20.44 -9.28
N ALA A 208 -9.21 -20.65 -9.60
CA ALA A 208 -8.35 -21.54 -8.83
C ALA A 208 -8.10 -21.01 -7.41
N ARG A 209 -7.92 -19.69 -7.28
CA ARG A 209 -7.74 -19.02 -6.00
C ARG A 209 -9.02 -19.01 -5.14
N LEU A 210 -10.18 -18.84 -5.75
CA LEU A 210 -11.48 -18.96 -5.08
C LEU A 210 -11.72 -20.38 -4.58
N ALA A 211 -11.37 -21.40 -5.36
CA ALA A 211 -11.46 -22.80 -4.93
C ALA A 211 -10.56 -23.09 -3.73
N GLU A 212 -9.33 -22.58 -3.73
CA GLU A 212 -8.42 -22.67 -2.58
C GLU A 212 -9.00 -21.96 -1.34
N LEU A 213 -9.53 -20.75 -1.50
CA LEU A 213 -10.17 -20.00 -0.40
C LEU A 213 -11.38 -20.75 0.16
N TYR A 214 -12.19 -21.37 -0.70
CA TYR A 214 -13.31 -22.22 -0.28
C TYR A 214 -12.83 -23.37 0.61
N GLN A 215 -11.81 -24.11 0.18
CA GLN A 215 -11.26 -25.24 0.95
C GLN A 215 -10.63 -24.81 2.28
N GLN A 216 -9.92 -23.69 2.30
CA GLN A 216 -9.23 -23.18 3.49
C GLN A 216 -10.17 -22.66 4.60
N ASN A 217 -11.44 -22.40 4.30
CA ASN A 217 -12.35 -21.69 5.22
C ASN A 217 -13.53 -22.54 5.70
N GLY A 218 -13.56 -23.85 5.40
CA GLY A 218 -14.58 -24.77 5.92
C GLY A 218 -16.01 -24.28 5.68
N GLU A 219 -16.82 -24.24 6.75
CA GLU A 219 -18.21 -23.76 6.70
C GLU A 219 -18.34 -22.31 6.18
N ASN A 220 -17.40 -21.43 6.55
CA ASN A 220 -17.42 -20.04 6.06
C ASN A 220 -17.22 -19.98 4.53
N GLY A 221 -16.60 -21.00 3.92
CA GLY A 221 -16.47 -21.16 2.48
C GLY A 221 -17.82 -21.21 1.75
N GLN A 222 -18.90 -21.67 2.39
CA GLN A 222 -20.24 -21.75 1.78
C GLN A 222 -20.76 -20.37 1.33
N ALA A 223 -20.35 -19.30 2.00
CA ALA A 223 -20.72 -17.95 1.57
C ALA A 223 -20.18 -17.59 0.18
N LEU A 224 -19.03 -18.16 -0.22
CA LEU A 224 -18.50 -17.99 -1.58
C LEU A 224 -19.38 -18.67 -2.62
N ILE A 225 -19.92 -19.86 -2.30
CA ILE A 225 -20.84 -20.58 -3.21
C ILE A 225 -22.08 -19.74 -3.47
N GLY A 226 -22.69 -19.18 -2.41
CA GLY A 226 -23.88 -18.33 -2.57
C GLY A 226 -23.64 -17.10 -3.47
N ILE A 227 -22.42 -16.52 -3.45
CA ILE A 227 -22.07 -15.42 -4.36
C ILE A 227 -21.84 -15.96 -5.78
N ILE A 228 -21.08 -17.05 -5.93
CA ILE A 228 -20.72 -17.65 -7.22
C ILE A 228 -21.95 -18.19 -7.96
N ASP A 229 -22.96 -18.69 -7.24
CA ASP A 229 -24.18 -19.20 -7.83
C ASP A 229 -25.01 -18.13 -8.55
N ASN A 230 -24.81 -16.85 -8.18
CA ASN A 230 -25.44 -15.70 -8.82
C ASN A 230 -24.62 -15.13 -10.00
N LEU A 231 -23.45 -15.72 -10.31
CA LEU A 231 -22.63 -15.30 -11.45
C LEU A 231 -23.09 -15.96 -12.76
N PRO A 232 -22.70 -15.40 -13.92
CA PRO A 232 -22.92 -16.06 -15.21
C PRO A 232 -22.32 -17.48 -15.27
N ASN A 233 -22.85 -18.31 -16.18
CA ASN A 233 -22.50 -19.72 -16.28
C ASN A 233 -21.01 -20.00 -16.49
N GLU A 234 -20.31 -19.15 -17.25
CA GLU A 234 -18.90 -19.37 -17.58
C GLU A 234 -17.99 -19.26 -16.32
N PRO A 235 -17.96 -18.13 -15.57
CA PRO A 235 -17.23 -18.05 -14.29
C PRO A 235 -17.58 -19.17 -13.30
N LYS A 236 -18.87 -19.52 -13.18
CA LYS A 236 -19.36 -20.61 -12.32
C LYS A 236 -18.76 -21.95 -12.73
N THR A 237 -18.78 -22.27 -14.02
CA THR A 237 -18.23 -23.53 -14.57
C THR A 237 -16.72 -23.61 -14.35
N GLN A 238 -16.00 -22.50 -14.56
CA GLN A 238 -14.57 -22.44 -14.31
C GLN A 238 -14.22 -22.68 -12.85
N PHE A 239 -14.96 -22.08 -11.91
CA PHE A 239 -14.78 -22.32 -10.47
C PHE A 239 -15.03 -23.79 -10.11
N LEU A 240 -16.17 -24.36 -10.53
CA LEU A 240 -16.50 -25.77 -10.25
C LEU A 240 -15.47 -26.74 -10.82
N ARG A 241 -14.90 -26.44 -11.99
CA ARG A 241 -13.81 -27.22 -12.58
C ARG A 241 -12.57 -27.21 -11.68
N GLN A 242 -12.19 -26.05 -11.15
CA GLN A 242 -11.03 -25.94 -10.25
C GLN A 242 -11.29 -26.64 -8.91
N LEU A 243 -12.48 -26.50 -8.34
CA LEU A 243 -12.86 -27.16 -7.10
C LEU A 243 -12.79 -28.69 -7.23
N ARG A 244 -13.31 -29.25 -8.34
CA ARG A 244 -13.20 -30.69 -8.64
C ARG A 244 -11.75 -31.12 -8.81
N ALA A 245 -10.93 -30.34 -9.50
CA ALA A 245 -9.52 -30.66 -9.70
C ALA A 245 -8.77 -30.75 -8.35
N GLN A 246 -9.00 -29.80 -7.44
CA GLN A 246 -8.37 -29.80 -6.12
C GLN A 246 -8.86 -30.95 -5.22
N SER A 247 -10.17 -31.27 -5.27
CA SER A 247 -10.72 -32.39 -4.49
C SER A 247 -10.10 -33.76 -4.85
N ARG A 248 -9.62 -33.92 -6.09
CA ARG A 248 -8.95 -35.15 -6.55
C ARG A 248 -7.48 -35.22 -6.15
N GLN A 249 -6.86 -34.09 -5.80
CA GLN A 249 -5.45 -34.01 -5.39
C GLN A 249 -5.26 -34.18 -3.89
N GLY A 250 -6.32 -33.95 -3.09
CA GLY A 250 -6.33 -34.11 -1.64
C GLY A 250 -6.95 -35.43 -1.15
N ALA A 251 -7.34 -36.32 -2.07
CA ALA A 251 -7.79 -37.69 -1.79
C ALA A 251 -6.66 -38.67 -2.12
#